data_AF-A0A1G5ADX8-F1
#
_entry.id   AF-A0A1G5ADX8-F1
#
_cell.length_a   1.000
_cell.length_b   1.000
_cell.length_c   1.000
_cell.angle_alpha   90.00
_cell.angle_beta   90.00
_cell.angle_gamma   90.00
#
_symmetry.space_group_name_H-M   'P 1'
#
loop_
_entity.id
_entity.type
_entity.pdbx_description
1 polymer ?
#
loop_
_entity_poly.entity_id
_entity_poly.type
_entity_poly.pdbx_seq_one_letter_code
_entity_poly.pdbx_strand_id
1 'polypeptide(L)'
;MLQWSQSFETGIVDVDKQHQHLVSLLNELNEEVLLQLQYDNYDKIMAILLDLREYTEEHFSIEEKLMKDAMERIIEEDKLAEFWSYFKNHKKQHFEFIGKIKVIFDKDIDEQQEDISIELVAFLMDWLKGHILNIDQKLPLYLNS
;
A
#
# COMPACT_ATOMS: atom_id res chain seq x y z
N MET A 1 -5.46 -7.70 -13.49
CA MET A 1 -6.36 -7.26 -12.41
C MET A 1 -6.21 -8.16 -11.20
N LEU A 2 -6.09 -7.55 -10.03
CA LEU A 2 -6.08 -8.21 -8.73
C LEU A 2 -7.51 -8.34 -8.23
N GLN A 3 -7.96 -9.57 -7.98
CA GLN A 3 -9.29 -9.82 -7.43
C GLN A 3 -9.22 -9.87 -5.91
N TRP A 4 -10.01 -9.03 -5.24
CA TRP A 4 -10.19 -9.16 -3.79
C TRP A 4 -10.82 -10.52 -3.47
N SER A 5 -10.39 -11.11 -2.36
CA SER A 5 -10.93 -12.36 -1.84
C SER A 5 -10.73 -12.42 -0.33
N GLN A 6 -11.45 -13.33 0.33
CA GLN A 6 -11.33 -13.53 1.78
C GLN A 6 -9.91 -13.88 2.23
N SER A 7 -9.06 -14.39 1.34
CA SER A 7 -7.66 -14.68 1.69
C SER A 7 -6.83 -13.43 1.98
N PHE A 8 -7.33 -12.23 1.70
CA PHE A 8 -6.70 -10.96 2.02
C PHE A 8 -7.19 -10.33 3.32
N GLU A 9 -8.25 -10.89 3.92
CA GLU A 9 -8.80 -10.33 5.15
C GLU A 9 -7.78 -10.50 6.30
N THR A 10 -7.54 -9.39 6.99
CA THR A 10 -6.82 -9.32 8.26
C THR A 10 -7.76 -9.62 9.43
N GLY A 11 -9.07 -9.46 9.23
CA GLY A 11 -10.07 -9.52 10.30
C GLY A 11 -10.23 -8.20 11.05
N ILE A 12 -9.51 -7.15 10.64
CA ILE A 12 -9.69 -5.77 11.10
C ILE A 12 -10.52 -5.06 10.04
N VAL A 13 -11.83 -4.97 10.28
CA VAL A 13 -12.84 -4.54 9.29
C VAL A 13 -12.47 -3.24 8.56
N ASP A 14 -11.91 -2.25 9.27
CA ASP A 14 -11.57 -0.97 8.64
C ASP A 14 -10.30 -1.03 7.80
N VAL A 15 -9.32 -1.87 8.18
CA VAL A 15 -8.13 -2.17 7.36
C VAL A 15 -8.53 -2.93 6.10
N ASP A 16 -9.40 -3.93 6.22
CA ASP A 16 -9.86 -4.73 5.08
C ASP A 16 -10.61 -3.87 4.04
N LYS A 17 -11.39 -2.88 4.48
CA LYS A 17 -12.02 -1.90 3.58
C LYS A 17 -10.99 -1.01 2.90
N GLN A 18 -9.94 -0.59 3.61
CA GLN A 18 -8.86 0.22 3.03
C GLN A 18 -8.10 -0.57 1.96
N HIS A 19 -7.77 -1.83 2.23
CA HIS A 19 -7.15 -2.72 1.25
C HIS A 19 -8.03 -2.93 0.01
N GLN A 20 -9.34 -3.14 0.17
CA GLN A 20 -10.27 -3.25 -0.95
C GLN A 20 -10.24 -2.00 -1.84
N HIS A 21 -10.18 -0.81 -1.25
CA HIS A 21 -10.09 0.43 -2.01
C HIS A 21 -8.76 0.56 -2.75
N LEU A 22 -7.64 0.24 -2.10
CA LEU A 22 -6.31 0.21 -2.74
C LEU A 22 -6.26 -0.76 -3.92
N VAL A 23 -6.87 -1.95 -3.77
CA VAL A 23 -6.99 -2.93 -4.86
C VAL A 23 -7.81 -2.35 -6.02
N SER A 24 -8.88 -1.59 -5.73
CA SER A 24 -9.67 -0.91 -6.76
C SER A 24 -8.84 0.14 -7.52
N LEU A 25 -8.12 1.01 -6.82
CA LEU A 25 -7.27 2.03 -7.42
C LEU A 25 -6.18 1.43 -8.32
N LEU A 26 -5.54 0.34 -7.86
CA LEU A 26 -4.52 -0.36 -8.66
C LEU A 26 -5.09 -1.06 -9.89
N ASN A 27 -6.33 -1.58 -9.81
CA ASN A 27 -7.00 -2.13 -10.99
C ASN A 27 -7.33 -1.04 -12.00
N GLU A 28 -7.85 0.10 -11.54
CA GLU A 28 -8.13 1.25 -12.42
C GLU A 28 -6.85 1.78 -13.08
N LEU A 29 -5.76 1.91 -12.31
CA LEU A 29 -4.45 2.30 -12.83
C LEU A 29 -3.97 1.34 -13.92
N ASN A 30 -4.08 0.03 -13.67
CA ASN A 30 -3.69 -0.99 -14.65
C ASN A 30 -4.52 -0.92 -15.93
N GLU A 31 -5.83 -0.66 -15.83
CA GLU A 31 -6.68 -0.47 -17.01
C GLU A 31 -6.24 0.73 -17.83
N GLU A 32 -6.01 1.89 -17.20
CA GLU A 32 -5.60 3.10 -17.90
C GLU A 32 -4.21 2.96 -18.55
N VAL A 33 -3.24 2.36 -17.87
CA VAL A 33 -1.91 2.12 -18.46
C VAL A 33 -1.98 1.17 -19.67
N LEU A 34 -2.85 0.17 -19.65
CA LEU A 34 -3.04 -0.71 -20.82
C LEU A 34 -3.71 0.02 -22.01
N LEU A 35 -4.51 1.05 -21.73
CA LEU A 35 -5.22 1.84 -22.72
C LEU A 35 -4.38 2.99 -23.30
N GLN A 36 -3.27 3.36 -22.64
CA GLN A 36 -2.30 4.35 -23.11
C GLN A 36 -1.73 4.04 -24.51
N LEU A 37 -1.74 2.75 -24.90
CA LEU A 37 -1.36 2.31 -26.26
C LEU A 37 -2.35 2.74 -27.35
N GLN A 38 -3.55 3.20 -26.99
CA GLN A 38 -4.66 3.48 -27.90
C GLN A 38 -5.08 4.95 -27.91
N TYR A 39 -4.94 5.65 -26.79
CA TYR A 39 -5.27 7.08 -26.66
C TYR A 39 -4.46 7.74 -25.54
N ASP A 40 -4.30 9.05 -25.64
CA ASP A 40 -3.64 9.86 -24.64
C ASP A 40 -4.54 10.04 -23.40
N ASN A 41 -4.19 9.36 -22.31
CA ASN A 41 -4.87 9.38 -21.01
C ASN A 41 -3.91 9.71 -19.86
N TYR A 42 -2.80 10.38 -20.15
CA TYR A 42 -1.75 10.66 -19.18
C TYR A 42 -2.27 11.37 -17.92
N ASP A 43 -3.07 12.43 -18.08
CA ASP A 43 -3.65 13.19 -16.97
C ASP A 43 -4.50 12.31 -16.04
N LYS A 44 -5.23 11.34 -16.61
CA LYS A 44 -6.04 10.39 -15.82
C LYS A 44 -5.17 9.43 -15.03
N ILE A 45 -4.10 8.91 -15.66
CA ILE A 45 -3.13 8.04 -14.99
C ILE A 45 -2.48 8.77 -13.81
N MET A 46 -2.08 10.03 -14.02
CA MET A 46 -1.45 10.85 -12.97
C MET A 46 -2.43 11.17 -11.82
N ALA A 47 -3.71 11.40 -12.13
CA ALA A 47 -4.73 11.56 -11.10
C ALA A 47 -4.91 10.29 -10.26
N ILE A 48 -4.98 9.11 -10.88
CA ILE A 48 -5.09 7.83 -10.16
C ILE A 48 -3.85 7.56 -9.30
N LEU A 49 -2.66 7.85 -9.81
CA LEU A 49 -1.41 7.72 -9.05
C LEU A 49 -1.37 8.66 -7.84
N LEU A 50 -1.94 9.86 -7.97
CA LEU A 50 -2.03 10.82 -6.89
C LEU A 50 -2.96 10.29 -5.79
N ASP A 51 -4.16 9.85 -6.18
CA ASP A 51 -5.14 9.25 -5.27
C ASP A 51 -4.56 8.00 -4.59
N LEU A 52 -3.87 7.14 -5.34
CA LEU A 52 -3.20 5.96 -4.81
C LEU A 52 -2.15 6.34 -3.76
N ARG A 53 -1.32 7.36 -4.04
CA ARG A 53 -0.30 7.82 -3.10
C ARG A 53 -0.93 8.30 -1.80
N GLU A 54 -1.88 9.22 -1.90
CA GLU A 54 -2.49 9.89 -0.74
C GLU A 54 -3.26 8.87 0.11
N TYR A 55 -4.05 8.01 -0.52
CA TYR A 55 -4.80 6.98 0.19
C TYR A 55 -3.88 5.94 0.82
N THR A 56 -2.78 5.58 0.17
CA THR A 56 -1.80 4.65 0.76
C THR A 56 -1.10 5.27 1.96
N GLU A 57 -0.70 6.55 1.89
CA GLU A 57 -0.09 7.26 3.03
C GLU A 57 -1.05 7.33 4.22
N GLU A 58 -2.34 7.60 3.98
CA GLU A 58 -3.37 7.57 5.02
C GLU A 58 -3.53 6.17 5.63
N HIS A 59 -3.71 5.15 4.79
CA HIS A 59 -3.84 3.75 5.20
C HIS A 59 -2.67 3.31 6.09
N PHE A 60 -1.43 3.53 5.63
CA PHE A 60 -0.23 3.20 6.39
C PHE A 60 -0.16 3.94 7.73
N SER A 61 -0.59 5.21 7.77
CA SER A 61 -0.62 5.98 9.01
C SER A 61 -1.60 5.38 10.04
N ILE A 62 -2.72 4.83 9.57
CA ILE A 62 -3.75 4.21 10.41
C ILE A 62 -3.21 2.90 11.00
N GLU A 63 -2.59 2.04 10.19
CA GLU A 63 -1.98 0.81 10.68
C GLU A 63 -0.82 1.08 11.67
N GLU A 64 0.05 2.04 11.35
CA GLU A 64 1.12 2.48 12.25
C GLU A 64 0.59 2.99 13.58
N LYS A 65 -0.55 3.69 13.57
CA LYS A 65 -1.23 4.14 14.79
C LYS A 65 -1.79 2.95 15.57
N LEU A 66 -2.48 2.02 14.91
CA LEU A 66 -3.02 0.80 15.54
C LEU A 66 -1.92 -0.01 16.24
N MET A 67 -0.76 -0.16 15.58
CA MET A 67 0.40 -0.84 16.16
C MET A 67 0.93 -0.14 17.41
N LYS A 68 1.11 1.18 17.35
CA LYS A 68 1.59 1.95 18.52
C LYS A 68 0.63 1.88 19.69
N ASP A 69 -0.66 2.07 19.44
CA ASP A 69 -1.70 2.01 20.48
C ASP A 69 -1.72 0.61 21.15
N ALA A 70 -1.43 -0.45 20.40
CA ALA A 70 -1.32 -1.81 20.94
C ALA A 70 -0.03 -2.03 21.75
N MET A 71 1.10 -1.46 21.33
CA MET A 71 2.36 -1.54 22.07
C MET A 71 2.25 -0.97 23.48
N GLU A 72 1.47 0.10 23.67
CA GLU A 72 1.24 0.70 25.00
C GLU A 72 0.57 -0.25 26.00
N ARG A 73 -0.10 -1.30 25.52
CA ARG A 73 -0.80 -2.29 26.34
C ARG A 73 0.05 -3.50 26.71
N ILE A 74 1.21 -3.69 26.06
CA ILE A 74 2.06 -4.86 26.27
C ILE A 74 3.01 -4.61 27.44
N ILE A 75 2.90 -5.46 28.46
CA ILE A 75 3.72 -5.41 29.68
C ILE A 75 4.93 -6.34 29.58
N GLU A 76 4.80 -7.45 28.85
CA GLU A 76 5.87 -8.44 28.69
C GLU A 76 6.98 -7.90 27.77
N GLU A 77 8.17 -7.67 28.32
CA GLU A 77 9.30 -7.03 27.62
C GLU A 77 9.72 -7.77 26.34
N ASP A 78 9.75 -9.11 26.38
CA ASP A 78 10.13 -9.92 25.21
C ASP A 78 9.12 -9.78 24.06
N LYS A 79 7.82 -9.77 24.38
CA LYS A 79 6.75 -9.54 23.38
C LYS A 79 6.80 -8.12 22.82
N LEU A 80 7.06 -7.13 23.68
CA LEU A 80 7.21 -5.75 23.25
C LEU A 80 8.40 -5.59 22.31
N ALA A 81 9.53 -6.24 22.61
CA ALA A 81 10.71 -6.22 21.76
C ALA A 81 10.47 -6.87 20.39
N GLU A 82 9.77 -8.02 20.36
CA GLU A 82 9.34 -8.68 19.11
C GLU A 82 8.44 -7.75 18.28
N PHE A 83 7.44 -7.14 18.91
CA PHE A 83 6.50 -6.28 18.21
C PHE A 83 7.17 -5.00 17.68
N TRP A 84 8.13 -4.42 18.41
CA TRP A 84 8.95 -3.31 17.92
C TRP A 84 9.76 -3.69 16.68
N SER A 85 10.28 -4.91 16.61
CA SER A 85 11.00 -5.41 15.43
C SER A 85 10.06 -5.52 14.23
N TYR A 86 8.88 -6.12 14.43
CA TYR A 86 7.84 -6.21 13.42
C TYR A 86 7.42 -4.83 12.91
N PHE A 87 7.09 -3.88 13.80
CA PHE A 87 6.70 -2.52 13.45
C PHE A 87 7.77 -1.78 12.64
N LYS A 88 9.05 -1.89 13.04
CA LYS A 88 10.15 -1.27 12.29
C LYS A 88 10.24 -1.81 10.87
N ASN A 89 10.12 -3.12 10.69
CA ASN A 89 10.12 -3.75 9.38
C ASN A 89 8.89 -3.36 8.54
N HIS A 90 7.72 -3.33 9.17
CA HIS A 90 6.44 -2.94 8.56
C HIS A 90 6.54 -1.49 8.04
N LYS A 91 6.89 -0.54 8.91
CA LYS A 91 7.07 0.87 8.56
C LYS A 91 8.15 1.11 7.51
N LYS A 92 9.22 0.31 7.50
CA LYS A 92 10.25 0.38 6.45
C LYS A 92 9.65 0.05 5.08
N GLN A 93 8.84 -1.00 4.99
CA GLN A 93 8.17 -1.38 3.75
C GLN A 93 7.21 -0.28 3.26
N HIS A 94 6.45 0.33 4.17
CA HIS A 94 5.60 1.49 3.87
C HIS A 94 6.40 2.64 3.23
N PHE A 95 7.50 3.01 3.86
CA PHE A 95 8.37 4.07 3.38
C PHE A 95 8.93 3.76 1.98
N GLU A 96 9.35 2.52 1.73
CA GLU A 96 9.87 2.09 0.43
C GLU A 96 8.80 2.13 -0.66
N PHE A 97 7.56 1.70 -0.35
CA PHE A 97 6.45 1.74 -1.31
C PHE A 97 6.07 3.16 -1.72
N ILE A 98 5.91 4.05 -0.73
CA ILE A 98 5.64 5.47 -1.00
C ILE A 98 6.79 6.12 -1.78
N GLY A 99 8.04 5.75 -1.48
CA GLY A 99 9.21 6.22 -2.23
C GLY A 99 9.15 5.82 -3.71
N LYS A 100 8.66 4.61 -4.02
CA LYS A 100 8.49 4.16 -5.41
C LYS A 100 7.47 4.99 -6.18
N ILE A 101 6.38 5.38 -5.53
CA ILE A 101 5.36 6.23 -6.14
C ILE A 101 5.88 7.67 -6.31
N LYS A 102 6.60 8.23 -5.33
CA LYS A 102 7.14 9.60 -5.38
C LYS A 102 8.10 9.85 -6.53
N VAL A 103 8.96 8.87 -6.85
CA VAL A 103 9.90 8.97 -7.99
C VAL A 103 9.18 9.22 -9.32
N ILE A 104 7.92 8.79 -9.47
CA ILE A 104 7.13 9.02 -10.68
C ILE A 104 6.80 10.51 -10.83
N PHE A 105 6.36 11.15 -9.74
CA PHE A 105 6.02 12.57 -9.73
C PHE A 105 7.25 13.46 -9.92
N ASP A 106 8.39 13.07 -9.34
CA ASP A 106 9.64 13.82 -9.50
C ASP A 106 10.09 13.85 -10.96
N LYS A 107 9.86 12.75 -11.72
CA LYS A 107 10.17 12.66 -13.16
C LYS A 107 9.23 13.48 -14.03
N ASP A 108 7.95 13.52 -13.70
CA ASP A 108 6.94 14.31 -14.43
C ASP A 108 7.22 15.82 -14.35
N ILE A 109 7.69 16.29 -13.18
CA ILE A 109 8.06 17.71 -12.96
C ILE A 109 9.21 18.17 -13.89
N ASP A 110 10.06 17.25 -14.36
CA ASP A 110 11.19 17.53 -15.27
C ASP A 110 10.76 17.68 -16.77
N GLU A 111 9.47 17.94 -17.03
CA GLU A 111 8.84 18.33 -18.31
C GLU A 111 8.81 17.27 -19.43
N GLN A 112 9.14 16.01 -19.14
CA GLN A 112 8.98 14.90 -20.08
C GLN A 112 7.88 13.98 -19.55
N GLN A 113 6.69 14.05 -20.16
CA GLN A 113 5.61 13.07 -19.95
C GLN A 113 6.15 11.68 -20.30
N GLU A 114 6.75 11.01 -19.32
CA GLU A 114 7.25 9.65 -19.46
C GLU A 114 6.06 8.70 -19.33
N ASP A 115 5.90 7.79 -20.28
CA ASP A 115 4.88 6.75 -20.20
C ASP A 115 5.02 5.97 -18.89
N ILE A 116 3.91 5.80 -18.17
CA ILE A 116 3.90 4.95 -16.98
C ILE A 116 4.01 3.49 -17.42
N SER A 117 5.05 2.82 -16.95
CA SER A 117 5.37 1.49 -17.44
C SER A 117 4.46 0.42 -16.83
N ILE A 118 4.11 -0.60 -17.63
CA ILE A 118 3.36 -1.76 -17.17
C ILE A 118 4.10 -2.48 -16.03
N GLU A 119 5.43 -2.51 -16.08
CA GLU A 119 6.28 -3.09 -15.04
C GLU A 119 6.14 -2.38 -13.68
N LEU A 120 5.98 -1.06 -13.68
CA LEU A 120 5.73 -0.30 -12.46
C LEU A 120 4.38 -0.68 -11.86
N VAL A 121 3.32 -0.72 -12.67
CA VAL A 121 1.98 -1.10 -12.18
C VAL A 121 2.00 -2.53 -11.65
N ALA A 122 2.63 -3.46 -12.37
CA ALA A 122 2.80 -4.84 -11.91
C ALA A 122 3.53 -4.90 -10.56
N PHE A 123 4.61 -4.12 -10.39
CA PHE A 123 5.30 -3.99 -9.11
C PHE A 123 4.38 -3.51 -7.99
N LEU A 124 3.58 -2.46 -8.21
CA LEU A 124 2.67 -1.92 -7.19
C LEU A 124 1.63 -2.96 -6.76
N MET A 125 1.06 -3.68 -7.72
CA MET A 125 0.08 -4.75 -7.48
C MET A 125 0.68 -5.93 -6.71
N ASP A 126 1.86 -6.40 -7.14
CA ASP A 126 2.54 -7.51 -6.49
C ASP A 126 3.02 -7.14 -5.08
N TRP A 127 3.49 -5.91 -4.90
CA TRP A 127 3.89 -5.40 -3.59
C TRP A 127 2.70 -5.36 -2.64
N LEU A 128 1.57 -4.75 -3.02
CA LEU A 128 0.40 -4.63 -2.15
C LEU A 128 -0.10 -6.03 -1.76
N LYS A 129 -0.25 -6.92 -2.74
CA LYS A 129 -0.64 -8.31 -2.50
C LYS A 129 0.31 -9.01 -1.52
N GLY A 130 1.61 -8.87 -1.74
CA GLY A 130 2.63 -9.48 -0.89
C GLY A 130 2.65 -8.91 0.52
N HIS A 131 2.43 -7.60 0.66
CA HIS A 131 2.41 -6.91 1.93
C HIS A 131 1.23 -7.37 2.79
N ILE A 132 0.01 -7.34 2.23
CA ILE A 132 -1.21 -7.79 2.92
C ILE A 132 -1.05 -9.22 3.43
N LEU A 133 -0.66 -10.15 2.55
CA LEU A 133 -0.61 -11.58 2.87
C LEU A 133 0.50 -11.95 3.87
N ASN A 134 1.64 -11.25 3.85
CA ASN A 134 2.81 -11.67 4.61
C ASN A 134 3.10 -10.78 5.82
N ILE A 135 2.58 -9.56 5.84
CA ILE A 135 2.84 -8.54 6.84
C ILE A 135 1.54 -8.20 7.57
N ASP A 136 0.52 -7.69 6.89
CA ASP A 136 -0.67 -7.12 7.56
C ASP A 136 -1.52 -8.19 8.22
N GLN A 137 -1.61 -9.39 7.62
CA GLN A 137 -2.30 -10.52 8.23
C GLN A 137 -1.68 -10.99 9.56
N LYS A 138 -0.46 -10.56 9.90
CA LYS A 138 0.14 -10.82 11.22
C LYS A 138 -0.25 -9.76 12.25
N LEU A 139 -0.74 -8.60 11.84
CA LEU A 139 -1.13 -7.51 12.72
C LEU A 139 -2.10 -7.95 13.83
N PRO A 140 -3.17 -8.74 13.55
CA PRO A 140 -4.11 -9.19 14.58
C PRO A 140 -3.49 -9.98 15.73
N LEU A 141 -2.34 -10.64 15.51
CA LEU A 141 -1.62 -11.40 16.53
C LEU A 141 -1.13 -10.50 17.68
N TYR A 142 -0.88 -9.22 17.38
CA TYR A 142 -0.38 -8.23 18.33
C TYR A 142 -1.46 -7.27 18.84
N LEU A 143 -2.60 -7.18 18.15
CA LEU A 143 -3.69 -6.29 18.58
C LEU A 143 -4.62 -6.93 19.62
N ASN A 144 -4.74 -8.26 19.62
CA ASN A 144 -5.60 -9.04 20.52
C ASN A 144 -4.86 -9.62 21.74
N SER A 145 -3.59 -9.27 21.92
CA SER A 145 -2.70 -9.76 22.98
C SER A 145 -2.67 -8.88 24.22
#